data_AF-A0A2N5CPA3-F1
#
_entry.id   AF-A0A2N5CPA3-F1
#
_cell.length_a   1.000
_cell.length_b   1.000
_cell.length_c   1.000
_cell.angle_alpha   90.00
_cell.angle_beta   90.00
_cell.angle_gamma   90.00
#
_symmetry.space_group_name_H-M   'P 1'
#
loop_
_entity.id
_entity.type
_entity.pdbx_description
1 polymer ?
#
loop_
_entity_poly.entity_id
_entity_poly.type
_entity_poly.pdbx_seq_one_letter_code
_entity_poly.pdbx_strand_id
1 'polypeptide(L)' 'MRPVIAWSLAAWMVLIAAAMAGQAASRATPKAKSAVQRTVDADLARCRNAGEAAAQDERCQAAWRGARARFFGRPAA' A
#
# COMPACT_ATOMS: atom_id res chain seq x y z
N MET A 1 38.16 1.44 -0.28
CA MET A 1 37.03 0.52 -0.01
C MET A 1 36.16 0.95 1.17
N ARG A 2 36.75 1.21 2.36
CA ARG A 2 36.02 1.68 3.56
C ARG A 2 35.21 3.00 3.40
N PRO A 3 35.68 4.05 2.68
CA PRO A 3 34.91 5.28 2.58
C PRO A 3 33.67 5.13 1.68
N VAL A 4 33.74 4.31 0.64
CA VAL A 4 32.61 4.09 -0.29
C VAL A 4 31.43 3.42 0.43
N ILE A 5 31.72 2.49 1.34
CA ILE A 5 30.71 1.82 2.16
C ILE A 5 30.05 2.83 3.13
N ALA A 6 30.85 3.69 3.76
CA ALA A 6 30.33 4.71 4.67
C ALA A 6 29.43 5.73 3.96
N TRP A 7 29.82 6.19 2.76
CA TRP A 7 29.01 7.09 1.95
C TRP A 7 27.72 6.44 1.45
N SER A 8 27.76 5.15 1.08
CA SER A 8 26.57 4.40 0.66
C SER A 8 25.56 4.25 1.80
N LEU A 9 26.03 3.89 3.01
CA LEU A 9 25.19 3.81 4.21
C LEU A 9 24.55 5.15 4.57
N ALA A 10 25.31 6.25 4.52
CA ALA A 10 24.81 7.58 4.78
C ALA A 10 23.71 7.99 3.78
N ALA A 11 23.93 7.75 2.49
CA ALA A 11 22.94 8.02 1.45
C ALA A 11 21.64 7.20 1.66
N TRP A 12 21.76 5.92 2.02
CA TRP A 12 20.62 5.06 2.33
C TRP A 12 19.80 5.56 3.53
N MET A 13 20.47 5.99 4.60
CA MET A 13 19.79 6.53 5.78
C MET A 13 19.00 7.81 5.47
N VAL A 14 19.56 8.69 4.63
CA VAL A 14 18.87 9.92 4.16
C VAL A 14 17.63 9.57 3.34
N LEU A 15 17.74 8.59 2.42
CA LEU A 15 16.60 8.15 1.61
C LEU A 15 15.46 7.56 2.46
N ILE A 16 15.79 6.73 3.45
CA ILE A 16 14.81 6.14 4.37
C ILE A 16 14.11 7.25 5.20
N ALA A 17 14.86 8.21 5.72
CA ALA A 17 14.30 9.33 6.48
C ALA A 17 13.36 10.21 5.63
N ALA A 18 13.77 10.51 4.39
CA ALA A 18 12.94 11.28 3.45
C ALA A 18 11.65 10.54 3.07
N ALA A 19 11.72 9.22 2.87
CA ALA A 19 10.54 8.39 2.59
C ALA A 19 9.54 8.41 3.75
N MET A 20 10.00 8.32 5.00
CA MET A 20 9.13 8.40 6.16
C MET A 20 8.49 9.78 6.32
N ALA A 21 9.23 10.87 6.08
CA ALA A 21 8.69 12.23 6.14
C ALA A 21 7.65 12.49 5.02
N GLY A 22 7.93 12.01 3.80
CA GLY A 22 6.99 12.09 2.68
C GLY A 22 5.71 11.29 2.90
N GLN A 23 5.77 10.14 3.58
CA GLN A 23 4.60 9.32 3.88
C GLN A 23 3.68 9.95 4.95
N ALA A 24 4.24 10.70 5.90
CA ALA A 24 3.47 11.50 6.85
C ALA A 24 2.74 12.67 6.17
N ALA A 25 3.41 13.35 5.24
CA ALA A 25 2.82 14.43 4.44
C ALA A 25 1.79 13.94 3.40
N SER A 26 1.93 12.70 2.93
CA SER A 26 1.02 12.06 1.96
C SER A 26 -0.30 11.57 2.56
N ARG A 27 -0.58 11.85 3.84
CA ARG A 27 -1.95 11.79 4.39
C ARG A 27 -2.77 12.96 3.84
N ALA A 28 -2.88 13.04 2.53
CA ALA A 28 -3.80 13.93 1.84
C ALA A 28 -5.23 13.63 2.35
N THR A 29 -5.97 14.72 2.53
CA THR A 29 -7.33 14.83 3.04
C THR A 29 -8.22 13.64 2.67
N PRO A 30 -8.88 12.97 3.63
CA PRO A 30 -9.77 11.87 3.31
C PRO A 30 -10.95 12.40 2.50
N LYS A 31 -10.97 12.16 1.19
CA LYS A 31 -12.23 12.16 0.43
C LYS A 31 -13.16 11.18 1.12
N ALA A 32 -14.36 11.63 1.47
CA ALA A 32 -15.37 10.77 2.09
C ALA A 32 -15.60 9.54 1.20
N LYS A 33 -15.14 8.38 1.68
CA LYS A 33 -15.31 7.11 1.00
C LYS A 33 -16.77 6.67 1.13
N SER A 34 -17.40 6.27 0.03
CA SER A 34 -18.74 5.65 0.08
C SER A 34 -18.74 4.41 0.99
N ALA A 35 -19.90 4.06 1.55
CA ALA A 35 -20.04 2.89 2.43
C ALA A 35 -19.49 1.60 1.79
N VAL A 36 -19.76 1.40 0.50
CA VAL A 36 -19.22 0.28 -0.31
C VAL A 36 -17.70 0.30 -0.40
N GLN A 37 -17.08 1.48 -0.48
CA GLN A 37 -15.63 1.59 -0.52
C GLN A 37 -15.01 1.24 0.84
N ARG A 38 -15.68 1.60 1.94
CA ARG A 38 -15.23 1.24 3.29
C ARG A 38 -15.27 -0.26 3.55
N THR A 39 -16.32 -0.96 3.09
CA THR A 39 -16.41 -2.42 3.24
C THR A 39 -15.35 -3.14 2.42
N VAL A 40 -15.16 -2.74 1.16
CA VAL A 40 -14.13 -3.32 0.28
C VAL A 40 -12.72 -3.08 0.84
N ASP A 41 -12.45 -1.90 1.40
CA ASP A 41 -11.16 -1.61 2.05
C ASP A 41 -10.96 -2.45 3.32
N ALA A 42 -12.03 -2.77 4.07
CA ALA A 42 -11.97 -3.64 5.24
C ALA A 42 -11.66 -5.10 4.85
N ASP A 43 -12.28 -5.60 3.78
CA ASP A 43 -11.96 -6.92 3.22
C ASP A 43 -10.51 -6.96 2.72
N LEU A 44 -10.06 -5.92 2.03
CA LEU A 44 -8.67 -5.82 1.57
C LEU A 44 -7.68 -5.80 2.75
N ALA A 45 -8.02 -5.11 3.84
CA ALA A 45 -7.21 -5.09 5.06
C ALA A 45 -7.14 -6.46 5.73
N ARG A 46 -8.26 -7.19 5.80
CA ARG A 46 -8.31 -8.58 6.28
C ARG A 46 -7.42 -9.48 5.43
N CYS A 47 -7.53 -9.39 4.11
CA CYS A 47 -6.75 -10.22 3.19
C CYS A 47 -5.26 -9.90 3.24
N ARG A 48 -4.88 -8.63 3.42
CA ARG A 48 -3.49 -8.23 3.63
C ARG A 48 -2.92 -8.82 4.93
N ASN A 49 -3.70 -8.84 6.00
CA ASN A 49 -3.26 -9.41 7.29
C ASN A 49 -3.12 -10.94 7.23
N ALA A 50 -3.94 -11.61 6.41
CA ALA A 50 -3.84 -13.05 6.19
C ALA A 50 -2.62 -13.45 5.33
N GLY A 51 -2.10 -12.55 4.49
CA GLY A 51 -0.92 -12.80 3.68
C GLY A 51 -1.10 -13.96 2.71
N GLU A 52 -0.11 -14.85 2.62
CA GLU A 52 -0.12 -16.01 1.71
C GLU A 52 -1.26 -17.00 2.02
N ALA A 53 -1.75 -17.06 3.26
CA ALA A 53 -2.87 -17.93 3.63
C ALA A 53 -4.18 -17.55 2.91
N ALA A 54 -4.29 -16.31 2.44
CA ALA A 54 -5.42 -15.83 1.66
C ALA A 54 -5.22 -15.94 0.14
N ALA A 55 -4.11 -16.54 -0.34
CA ALA A 55 -3.82 -16.63 -1.78
C ALA A 55 -4.91 -17.38 -2.56
N GLN A 56 -5.50 -18.42 -1.96
CA GLN A 56 -6.57 -19.22 -2.55
C GLN A 56 -7.98 -18.79 -2.10
N ASP A 57 -8.11 -17.73 -1.31
CA ASP A 57 -9.41 -17.21 -0.89
C ASP A 57 -10.02 -16.36 -2.02
N GLU A 58 -11.12 -16.86 -2.59
CA GLU A 58 -11.82 -16.19 -3.70
C GLU A 58 -12.30 -14.77 -3.34
N ARG A 59 -12.70 -14.53 -2.10
CA ARG A 59 -13.11 -13.19 -1.65
C ARG A 59 -11.93 -12.24 -1.62
N CYS A 60 -10.76 -12.74 -1.21
CA CYS A 60 -9.54 -11.95 -1.23
C CYS A 60 -9.06 -11.65 -2.65
N GLN A 61 -9.16 -12.60 -3.57
CA GLN A 61 -8.85 -12.35 -4.98
C GLN A 61 -9.80 -11.31 -5.61
N ALA A 62 -11.09 -11.38 -5.29
CA ALA A 62 -12.07 -10.38 -5.75
C ALA A 62 -11.78 -8.99 -5.18
N ALA A 63 -11.51 -8.88 -3.88
CA ALA A 63 -11.15 -7.63 -3.22
C ALA A 63 -9.89 -7.00 -3.85
N TRP A 64 -8.85 -7.79 -4.10
CA TRP A 64 -7.62 -7.35 -4.75
C TRP A 64 -7.83 -6.90 -6.19
N ARG A 65 -8.60 -7.65 -7.00
CA ARG A 65 -8.95 -7.24 -8.37
C ARG A 65 -9.69 -5.90 -8.39
N GLY A 66 -10.68 -5.75 -7.51
CA GLY A 66 -11.45 -4.51 -7.41
C GLY A 66 -10.61 -3.32 -6.93
N ALA A 67 -9.72 -3.52 -5.94
CA ALA A 67 -8.82 -2.47 -5.47
C ALA A 67 -7.83 -2.06 -6.58
N ARG A 68 -7.27 -3.04 -7.30
CA ARG A 68 -6.33 -2.82 -8.39
C ARG A 68 -6.97 -2.09 -9.57
N ALA A 69 -8.18 -2.48 -9.97
CA ALA A 69 -8.92 -1.79 -11.04
C ALA A 69 -9.10 -0.30 -10.71
N ARG A 70 -9.56 0.02 -9.49
CA ARG A 70 -9.72 1.40 -9.01
C ARG A 70 -8.41 2.18 -9.00
N PHE A 71 -7.31 1.55 -8.56
CA PHE A 71 -5.99 2.19 -8.57
C PHE A 71 -5.56 2.59 -9.98
N PHE A 72 -5.83 1.76 -10.98
CA PHE A 72 -5.55 2.05 -12.39
C PHE A 72 -6.64 2.86 -13.10
N GLY A 73 -7.64 3.39 -12.38
CA GLY A 73 -8.74 4.17 -12.95
C GLY A 73 -9.69 3.37 -13.83
N ARG A 74 -9.67 2.03 -13.77
CA ARG A 74 -10.64 1.17 -14.44
C ARG A 74 -11.83 0.90 -13.52
N PRO A 75 -13.08 1.06 -13.99
CA PRO A 75 -14.22 0.57 -13.23
C PRO A 75 -14.06 -0.94 -13.07
N ALA A 76 -14.29 -1.44 -11.85
CA ALA A 76 -14.41 -2.87 -11.65
C ALA A 76 -15.65 -3.34 -12.42
N ALA A 77 -15.45 -4.25 -13.38
CA ALA A 77 -16.51 -4.84 -14.19
C ALA A 77 -17.35 -5.82 -13.34
#